data_AF-A0A1H4Z175-F1
#
_entry.id   AF-A0A1H4Z175-F1
#
_cell.length_a   1.000
_cell.length_b   1.000
_cell.length_c   1.000
_cell.angle_alpha   90.00
_cell.angle_beta   90.00
_cell.angle_gamma   90.00
#
_symmetry.space_group_name_H-M   'P 1'
#
loop_
_entity.id
_entity.type
_entity.pdbx_description
1 polymer ?
#
loop_
_entity_poly.entity_id
_entity_poly.type
_entity_poly.pdbx_seq_one_letter_code
_entity_poly.pdbx_strand_id
1 'polypeptide(L)'
;MSHRTQITLEDAQYVRLLAESRASGLGLAELIRRAVDLTYGGTDADAFDAALDQSFGTWGSDGPDGEEFVEAIRPARIDRFARW
;
A
#
# COMPACT_ATOMS: atom_id res chain seq x y z
N MET A 1 11.82 -9.63 17.84
CA MET A 1 12.76 -8.70 18.51
C MET A 1 12.64 -7.33 17.85
N SER A 2 12.96 -6.25 18.56
CA SER A 2 12.91 -4.88 18.02
C SER A 2 14.32 -4.33 17.79
N HIS A 3 14.55 -3.67 16.66
CA HIS A 3 15.81 -3.03 16.30
C HIS A 3 15.62 -1.51 16.20
N ARG A 4 16.64 -0.74 16.59
CA ARG A 4 16.63 0.72 16.47
C ARG A 4 17.47 1.15 15.27
N THR A 5 16.84 1.90 14.37
CA THR A 5 17.48 2.46 13.18
C THR A 5 17.35 3.98 13.18
N GLN A 6 18.44 4.69 12.88
CA GLN A 6 18.41 6.12 12.63
C GLN A 6 18.09 6.37 11.15
N ILE A 7 17.15 7.26 10.88
CA ILE A 7 16.80 7.69 9.52
C ILE A 7 17.02 9.20 9.40
N THR A 8 17.52 9.63 8.25
CA THR A 8 17.59 11.05 7.89
C THR A 8 16.43 11.36 6.98
N LEU A 9 15.69 12.42 7.28
CA LEU A 9 14.56 12.89 6.50
C LEU A 9 14.88 14.28 5.94
N GLU A 10 14.32 14.59 4.78
CA GLU A 10 14.26 15.97 4.31
C GLU A 10 13.30 16.78 5.19
N ASP A 11 13.51 18.09 5.27
CA ASP A 11 12.68 18.99 6.10
C ASP A 11 11.19 18.85 5.76
N ALA A 12 10.84 18.77 4.48
CA ALA A 12 9.46 18.59 4.03
C ALA A 12 8.84 17.27 4.53
N GLN A 13 9.62 16.20 4.55
CA GLN A 13 9.17 14.88 5.04
C GLN A 13 8.98 14.92 6.56
N TYR A 14 9.90 15.55 7.29
CA TYR A 14 9.80 15.70 8.74
C TYR A 14 8.59 16.56 9.15
N VAL A 15 8.36 17.69 8.47
CA VAL A 15 7.20 18.56 8.71
C VAL A 15 5.89 17.81 8.46
N ARG A 16 5.80 17.05 7.36
CA ARG A 16 4.62 16.22 7.09
C ARG A 16 4.40 15.18 8.19
N LEU A 17 5.45 14.48 8.63
CA LEU A 17 5.34 13.47 9.68
C LEU A 17 4.91 14.05 11.03
N LEU A 18 5.38 15.26 11.37
CA LEU A 18 4.93 15.98 12.56
C LEU A 18 3.45 16.39 12.48
N ALA A 19 2.98 16.84 11.31
CA ALA A 19 1.58 17.17 11.12
C ALA A 19 0.68 15.95 11.32
N GLU A 20 1.06 14.81 10.73
CA GLU A 20 0.34 13.54 10.90
C GLU A 20 0.37 13.03 12.34
N SER A 21 1.49 13.20 13.05
CA SER A 21 1.59 12.86 14.47
C SER A 21 0.60 13.67 15.31
N ARG A 22 0.45 14.96 15.03
CA ARG A 22 -0.53 15.83 15.72
C ARG A 22 -1.97 15.45 15.37
N ALA A 23 -2.25 15.15 14.10
CA ALA A 23 -3.59 14.81 13.64
C ALA A 23 -4.06 13.45 14.17
N SER A 24 -3.16 12.46 14.22
CA SER A 24 -3.48 11.08 14.64
C SER A 24 -3.27 10.82 16.13
N GLY A 25 -2.49 11.65 16.83
CA GLY A 25 -2.03 11.40 18.20
C GLY A 25 -0.96 10.31 18.33
N LEU A 26 -0.48 9.75 17.21
CA LEU A 26 0.54 8.71 17.19
C LEU A 26 1.95 9.31 17.20
N GLY A 27 2.89 8.58 17.80
CA GLY A 27 4.31 8.94 17.74
C GLY A 27 4.92 8.70 16.35
N LEU A 28 5.99 9.43 16.02
CA LEU A 28 6.65 9.36 14.71
C LEU A 28 7.13 7.94 14.37
N ALA A 29 7.69 7.22 15.35
CA ALA A 29 8.16 5.85 15.16
C ALA A 29 7.02 4.89 14.78
N GLU A 30 5.82 5.11 15.34
CA GLU A 30 4.63 4.30 15.01
C GLU A 30 4.14 4.60 13.59
N LEU A 31 4.14 5.87 13.19
CA LEU A 31 3.79 6.26 11.83
C LEU A 31 4.76 5.67 10.80
N ILE A 32 6.06 5.71 11.09
CA ILE A 32 7.10 5.10 10.24
C ILE A 32 6.91 3.59 10.17
N ARG A 33 6.66 2.92 11.29
CA ARG A 33 6.42 1.47 11.32
C ARG A 33 5.22 1.09 10.45
N ARG A 34 4.09 1.79 10.58
CA ARG A 34 2.91 1.58 9.73
C ARG A 34 3.21 1.84 8.26
N ALA A 35 3.96 2.90 7.95
CA ALA A 35 4.34 3.17 6.57
C ALA A 35 5.23 2.05 5.99
N VAL A 36 6.16 1.51 6.78
CA VAL A 36 7.00 0.37 6.41
C VAL A 36 6.15 -0.88 6.23
N ASP A 37 5.24 -1.19 7.15
CA ASP A 37 4.34 -2.35 7.06
C ASP A 37 3.41 -2.21 5.85
N LEU A 38 2.88 -1.03 5.55
CA LEU A 38 2.04 -0.80 4.37
C LEU A 38 2.82 -0.89 3.05
N THR A 39 4.10 -0.49 3.05
CA THR A 39 4.92 -0.43 1.83
C THR A 39 5.62 -1.77 1.54
N TYR A 40 6.08 -2.45 2.59
CA TYR A 40 6.96 -3.62 2.53
C TYR A 40 6.43 -4.82 3.32
N GLY A 41 5.46 -4.62 4.22
CA GLY A 41 4.70 -5.73 4.79
C GLY A 41 3.83 -6.27 3.67
N GLY A 42 4.31 -7.32 3.01
CA GLY A 42 3.56 -8.00 1.97
C GLY A 42 2.13 -8.25 2.46
N THR A 43 1.16 -8.06 1.58
CA THR A 43 -0.20 -8.56 1.81
C THR A 43 -0.05 -9.97 2.33
N ASP A 44 -0.61 -10.26 3.49
CA ASP A 44 -0.71 -11.64 3.95
C ASP A 44 -1.33 -12.40 2.79
N ALA A 45 -0.54 -13.24 2.11
CA ALA A 45 -0.94 -13.83 0.84
C ALA A 45 -2.22 -14.62 1.06
N ASP A 46 -2.36 -15.20 2.25
CA ASP A 46 -3.56 -15.88 2.72
C ASP A 46 -4.75 -14.93 2.90
N ALA A 47 -4.53 -13.69 3.35
CA ALA A 47 -5.59 -12.68 3.43
C ALA A 47 -5.97 -12.09 2.05
N PHE A 48 -5.01 -11.98 1.13
CA PHE A 48 -5.24 -11.59 -0.25
C PHE A 48 -6.01 -12.67 -1.01
N ASP A 49 -5.58 -13.94 -0.88
CA ASP A 49 -6.23 -15.10 -1.47
C ASP A 49 -7.61 -15.31 -0.86
N ALA A 50 -7.78 -15.15 0.45
CA ALA A 50 -9.10 -15.17 1.10
C ALA A 50 -10.00 -14.03 0.61
N ALA A 51 -9.46 -12.84 0.32
CA ALA A 51 -10.23 -11.74 -0.25
C ALA A 51 -10.61 -12.01 -1.71
N LEU A 52 -9.72 -12.65 -2.50
CA LEU A 52 -10.01 -13.10 -3.86
C LEU A 52 -11.07 -14.20 -3.88
N ASP A 53 -10.94 -15.22 -3.02
CA ASP A 53 -11.91 -16.31 -2.88
C ASP A 53 -13.29 -15.79 -2.46
N GLN A 54 -13.35 -14.80 -1.55
CA GLN A 54 -14.61 -14.14 -1.17
C GLN A 54 -15.20 -13.28 -2.30
N SER A 55 -14.36 -12.73 -3.18
CA SER A 55 -14.80 -11.98 -4.35
C SER A 55 -15.24 -12.89 -5.52
N PHE A 56 -14.81 -14.16 -5.51
CA PHE A 56 -15.15 -15.15 -6.52
C PHE A 56 -16.66 -15.42 -6.51
N GLY A 57 -17.33 -15.11 -7.62
CA GLY A 57 -18.80 -15.22 -7.75
C GLY A 57 -19.59 -13.95 -7.41
N THR A 58 -18.93 -12.87 -6.95
CA THR A 58 -19.59 -11.56 -6.76
C THR A 58 -19.73 -10.79 -8.08
N TRP A 59 -18.88 -11.10 -9.07
CA TRP A 59 -19.04 -10.58 -10.43
C TRP A 59 -20.17 -11.35 -11.13
N GLY A 60 -21.38 -10.78 -11.13
CA GLY A 60 -22.47 -11.26 -11.97
C GLY A 60 -22.07 -11.25 -13.45
N SER A 61 -22.73 -12.08 -14.26
CA SER A 61 -22.47 -12.29 -15.69
C SER A 61 -22.59 -11.05 -16.59
N ASP A 62 -22.84 -9.88 -16.03
CA ASP A 62 -23.09 -8.62 -16.72
C ASP A 62 -21.92 -7.62 -16.61
N GLY A 63 -20.77 -8.06 -16.09
CA GLY A 63 -19.55 -7.25 -15.99
C GLY A 63 -18.61 -7.39 -17.21
N PRO A 64 -17.72 -6.40 -17.43
CA PRO A 64 -16.76 -6.46 -18.53
C PRO A 64 -15.86 -7.70 -18.42
N ASP A 65 -15.50 -8.25 -19.58
CA ASP A 65 -14.62 -9.41 -19.67
C ASP A 65 -13.31 -9.12 -18.92
N GLY A 66 -12.79 -10.14 -18.22
CA GLY A 66 -11.57 -10.02 -17.44
C GLY A 66 -10.38 -9.60 -18.30
N GLU A 67 -10.37 -9.95 -19.58
CA GLU A 67 -9.37 -9.49 -20.55
C GLU A 67 -9.44 -7.97 -20.77
N GLU A 68 -10.64 -7.42 -20.93
CA GLU A 68 -10.86 -5.98 -21.13
C GLU A 68 -10.47 -5.16 -19.89
N PHE A 69 -10.75 -5.70 -18.69
CA PHE A 69 -10.33 -5.08 -17.42
C PHE A 69 -8.81 -5.07 -17.24
N VAL A 70 -8.12 -6.17 -17.59
CA VAL A 70 -6.66 -6.26 -17.50
C VAL A 70 -5.99 -5.28 -18.45
N GLU A 71 -6.48 -5.16 -19.69
CA GLU A 71 -5.95 -4.22 -20.67
C GLU A 71 -6.19 -2.75 -20.27
N ALA A 72 -7.30 -2.43 -19.60
CA ALA A 72 -7.54 -1.09 -19.06
C ALA A 72 -6.55 -0.68 -17.96
N ILE A 73 -6.02 -1.63 -17.18
CA ILE A 73 -5.11 -1.36 -16.06
C ILE A 73 -3.63 -1.46 -16.47
N ARG A 74 -3.33 -2.15 -17.58
CA ARG A 74 -1.97 -2.35 -18.10
C ARG A 74 -1.16 -1.05 -18.27
N PRO A 75 -1.72 0.08 -18.78
CA PRO A 75 -0.97 1.32 -18.94
C PRO A 75 -0.51 1.92 -17.60
N ALA A 76 -1.32 1.80 -16.55
CA ALA A 76 -1.03 2.34 -15.22
C ALA A 76 0.08 1.56 -14.47
N ARG A 77 0.34 0.30 -14.84
CA ARG A 77 1.40 -0.53 -14.23
C ARG A 77 2.77 -0.30 -14.85
N ILE A 78 2.87 0.01 -16.14
CA ILE A 78 4.16 0.23 -16.82
C ILE A 78 4.85 1.50 -16.26
N ASP A 79 4.08 2.55 -15.97
CA ASP A 79 4.61 3.83 -15.49
C ASP A 79 5.18 3.74 -14.05
N ARG A 80 4.71 2.78 -13.25
CA ARG A 80 5.16 2.56 -11.86
C ARG A 80 6.59 1.98 -11.75
N PHE A 81 7.04 1.23 -12.74
CA PHE A 81 8.35 0.56 -12.72
C PHE A 81 9.40 1.23 -13.62
N ALA A 82 9.02 2.23 -14.42
CA ALA A 82 9.93 2.94 -15.33
C ALA A 82 10.82 4.01 -14.64
N ARG A 83 10.76 4.14 -13.31
CA ARG A 83 11.40 5.23 -12.54
C ARG A 83 12.33 4.74 -11.42
N TRP A 84 13.12 3.71 -11.71
CA TRP A 84 14.29 3.32 -10.91
C TRP A 84 15.56 3.50 -11.74
#